data_AF-A0A957R1N5-F1
#
_entry.id   AF-A0A957R1N5-F1
#
_cell.length_a   1.000
_cell.length_b   1.000
_cell.length_c   1.000
_cell.angle_alpha   90.00
_cell.angle_beta   90.00
_cell.angle_gamma   90.00
#
_symmetry.space_group_name_H-M   'P 1'
#
loop_
_entity.id
_entity.type
_entity.pdbx_description
1 polymer ?
#
loop_
_entity_poly.entity_id
_entity_poly.type
_entity_poly.pdbx_seq_one_letter_code
_entity_poly.pdbx_strand_id
1 'polypeptide(L)'
;WADVGRHLILPTITYTIIFLGEYMLIMRSTLLDVLSEDYILTAKAKGLGTFQILKDHALQNAMLPMVTIIALNLGFTVSGAIQIETVFSWPGLGGAIFNAVGRRDYPMLQGAFLLIAVSVILANLIADLTYAWLDPRVQTE
;
A
#
# COMPACT_ATOMS: atom_id res chain seq x y z
N TRP A 1 -19.16 17.03 -13.38
CA TRP A 1 -19.28 16.09 -12.24
C TRP A 1 -19.63 14.68 -12.70
N ALA A 2 -20.75 14.46 -13.40
CA ALA A 2 -21.08 13.12 -13.95
C ALA A 2 -20.05 12.60 -14.99
N ASP A 3 -19.49 13.48 -15.81
CA ASP A 3 -18.49 13.11 -16.83
C ASP A 3 -17.13 12.70 -16.21
N VAL A 4 -16.71 13.41 -15.17
CA VAL A 4 -15.49 13.11 -14.38
C VAL A 4 -15.62 11.74 -13.70
N GLY A 5 -16.79 11.44 -13.12
CA GLY A 5 -17.06 10.14 -12.52
C GLY A 5 -16.97 8.99 -13.52
N ARG A 6 -17.48 9.16 -14.74
CA ARG A 6 -17.42 8.12 -15.79
C ARG A 6 -15.99 7.88 -16.31
N HIS A 7 -15.19 8.95 -16.41
CA HIS A 7 -13.79 8.87 -16.83
C HIS A 7 -12.85 8.31 -15.75
N LEU A 8 -13.26 8.29 -14.47
CA LEU A 8 -12.50 7.71 -13.36
C LEU A 8 -12.69 6.19 -13.21
N ILE A 9 -13.75 5.61 -13.78
CA ILE A 9 -14.05 4.17 -13.63
C ILE A 9 -12.94 3.31 -14.26
N LEU A 10 -12.53 3.62 -15.50
CA LEU A 10 -11.50 2.85 -16.21
C LEU A 10 -10.13 2.90 -15.50
N PRO A 11 -9.58 4.09 -15.15
CA PRO A 11 -8.35 4.19 -14.40
C PRO A 11 -8.40 3.48 -13.05
N THR A 12 -9.52 3.58 -12.33
CA THR A 12 -9.68 2.95 -11.01
C THR A 12 -9.70 1.43 -11.11
N ILE A 13 -10.39 0.87 -12.10
CA ILE A 13 -10.41 -0.58 -12.35
C ILE A 13 -9.02 -1.08 -12.77
N THR A 14 -8.34 -0.38 -13.68
CA THR A 14 -6.97 -0.72 -14.07
C THR A 14 -6.02 -0.69 -12.86
N TYR A 15 -6.12 0.34 -12.02
CA TYR A 15 -5.35 0.45 -10.78
C TYR A 15 -5.65 -0.74 -9.85
N THR A 16 -6.95 -1.02 -9.64
CA THR A 16 -7.38 -2.13 -8.79
C THR A 16 -6.81 -3.45 -9.27
N ILE A 17 -6.85 -3.75 -10.57
CA ILE A 17 -6.32 -5.00 -11.13
C ILE A 17 -4.81 -5.12 -10.90
N ILE A 18 -4.06 -4.04 -11.05
CA ILE A 18 -2.60 -4.03 -10.84
C ILE A 18 -2.27 -4.35 -9.37
N PHE A 19 -2.86 -3.62 -8.42
CA PHE A 19 -2.56 -3.82 -6.99
C PHE A 19 -3.13 -5.10 -6.41
N LEU A 20 -4.25 -5.60 -6.94
CA LEU A 20 -4.89 -6.80 -6.43
C LEU A 20 -3.98 -8.03 -6.58
N GLY A 21 -3.18 -8.12 -7.64
CA GLY A 21 -2.18 -9.18 -7.79
C GLY A 21 -1.09 -9.14 -6.71
N GLU A 22 -0.51 -7.96 -6.48
CA GLU A 22 0.51 -7.73 -5.45
C GLU A 22 -0.02 -8.04 -4.05
N TYR A 23 -1.18 -7.47 -3.69
CA TYR A 23 -1.81 -7.67 -2.40
C TYR A 23 -2.19 -9.13 -2.15
N MET A 24 -2.72 -9.85 -3.14
CA MET A 24 -3.06 -11.27 -2.97
C MET A 24 -1.81 -12.13 -2.74
N LEU A 25 -0.73 -11.88 -3.49
CA LEU A 25 0.49 -12.66 -3.39
C LEU A 25 1.14 -12.48 -2.02
N ILE A 26 1.21 -11.23 -1.57
CA ILE A 26 1.82 -10.91 -0.27
C ILE A 26 0.96 -11.43 0.87
N MET A 27 -0.35 -11.20 0.85
CA MET A 27 -1.27 -11.77 1.84
C MET A 27 -1.16 -13.28 1.95
N ARG A 28 -1.06 -13.97 0.81
CA ARG A 28 -0.91 -15.42 0.81
C ARG A 28 0.42 -15.83 1.42
N SER A 29 1.52 -15.16 1.08
CA SER A 29 2.85 -15.44 1.65
C SER A 29 2.84 -15.26 3.17
N THR A 30 2.34 -14.12 3.64
CA THR A 30 2.33 -13.79 5.06
C THR A 30 1.40 -14.69 5.85
N LEU A 31 0.24 -15.08 5.29
CA LEU A 31 -0.62 -16.08 5.91
C LEU A 31 0.06 -17.45 6.02
N LEU A 32 0.86 -17.88 5.03
CA LEU A 32 1.59 -19.16 5.10
C LEU A 32 2.67 -19.14 6.19
N ASP A 33 3.39 -18.02 6.31
CA ASP A 33 4.40 -17.83 7.36
C ASP A 33 3.75 -17.85 8.74
N VAL A 34 2.68 -17.07 8.92
CA VAL A 34 1.96 -16.94 10.18
C VAL A 34 1.29 -18.26 10.61
N LEU A 35 0.73 -19.04 9.67
CA LEU A 35 0.12 -20.35 9.96
C LEU A 35 1.14 -21.42 10.38
N SER A 36 2.42 -21.18 10.11
CA SER A 36 3.53 -22.08 10.47
C SER A 36 4.08 -21.81 11.86
N GLU A 37 3.60 -20.77 12.56
CA GLU A 37 4.05 -20.43 13.90
C GLU A 37 3.44 -21.32 15.01
N ASP A 38 4.21 -21.53 16.09
CA ASP A 38 3.85 -22.42 17.20
C ASP A 38 2.58 -22.02 17.97
N TYR A 39 2.22 -20.73 17.96
CA TYR A 39 1.00 -20.26 18.62
C TYR A 39 -0.26 -20.71 17.87
N ILE A 40 -0.17 -20.96 16.55
CA ILE A 40 -1.26 -21.54 15.75
C ILE A 40 -1.41 -23.03 16.06
N LEU A 41 -0.30 -23.76 16.27
CA LEU A 41 -0.34 -25.14 16.74
C LEU A 41 -1.06 -25.23 18.09
N THR A 42 -0.75 -24.29 18.99
CA THR A 42 -1.40 -24.18 20.31
C THR A 42 -2.90 -23.87 20.17
N ALA A 43 -3.28 -22.97 19.25
CA ALA A 43 -4.67 -22.66 18.97
C ALA A 43 -5.45 -23.88 18.45
N LYS A 44 -4.84 -24.69 17.57
CA LYS A 44 -5.40 -25.96 17.10
C LYS A 44 -5.54 -26.97 18.25
N ALA A 45 -4.54 -27.07 19.13
CA ALA A 45 -4.58 -27.95 20.29
C ALA A 45 -5.68 -27.58 21.30
N LYS A 46 -6.04 -26.29 21.38
CA LYS A 46 -7.20 -25.80 22.15
C LYS A 46 -8.56 -26.13 21.53
N GLY A 47 -8.61 -26.70 20.32
CA GLY A 47 -9.84 -27.06 19.63
C GLY A 47 -10.53 -25.88 18.92
N LEU A 48 -9.82 -24.78 18.67
CA LEU A 48 -10.37 -23.64 17.92
C LEU A 48 -10.68 -24.05 16.47
N GLY A 49 -11.82 -23.58 15.95
CA GLY A 49 -12.21 -23.84 14.57
C GLY A 49 -11.27 -23.14 13.58
N THR A 50 -11.05 -23.75 12.41
CA THR A 50 -10.18 -23.19 11.35
C THR A 50 -10.53 -21.74 11.00
N PHE A 51 -11.81 -21.37 11.02
CA PHE A 51 -12.25 -20.00 10.76
C PHE A 51 -11.88 -19.02 11.89
N GLN A 52 -11.97 -19.43 13.15
CA GLN A 52 -11.54 -18.59 14.30
C GLN A 52 -10.03 -18.39 14.30
N ILE A 53 -9.27 -19.45 14.01
CA ILE A 53 -7.80 -19.35 13.88
C ILE A 53 -7.45 -18.41 12.73
N LEU A 54 -8.11 -18.52 11.59
CA LEU A 54 -7.82 -17.65 10.45
C LEU A 54 -8.16 -16.19 10.77
N LYS A 55 -9.37 -15.92 11.27
CA LYS A 55 -9.86 -14.56 11.51
C LYS A 55 -9.17 -13.85 12.68
N ASP A 56 -9.08 -14.52 13.83
CA ASP A 56 -8.71 -13.85 15.08
C ASP A 56 -7.21 -13.98 15.38
N HIS A 57 -6.50 -14.94 14.76
CA HIS A 57 -5.09 -15.21 15.05
C HIS A 57 -4.19 -14.96 13.83
N ALA A 58 -4.50 -15.56 12.68
CA ALA A 58 -3.64 -15.44 11.51
C ALA A 58 -3.81 -14.11 10.78
N LEU A 59 -5.05 -13.64 10.59
CA LEU A 59 -5.34 -12.41 9.82
C LEU A 59 -4.78 -11.16 10.50
N GLN A 60 -4.95 -11.05 11.83
CA GLN A 60 -4.48 -9.87 12.57
C GLN A 60 -2.95 -9.71 12.50
N ASN A 61 -2.21 -10.83 12.53
CA ASN A 61 -0.75 -10.82 12.39
C ASN A 61 -0.29 -10.69 10.93
N ALA A 62 -1.02 -11.28 9.98
CA ALA A 62 -0.72 -11.13 8.54
C ALA A 62 -1.08 -9.73 7.98
N MET A 63 -1.94 -8.97 8.66
CA MET A 63 -2.26 -7.58 8.29
C MET A 63 -1.12 -6.61 8.55
N LEU A 64 -0.18 -6.94 9.44
CA LEU A 64 0.98 -6.10 9.71
C LEU A 64 1.73 -5.78 8.41
N PRO A 65 2.33 -6.72 7.67
CA PRO A 65 3.05 -6.42 6.43
C PRO A 65 2.18 -5.72 5.37
N MET A 66 0.88 -6.02 5.30
CA MET A 66 -0.03 -5.35 4.38
C MET A 66 -0.15 -3.85 4.61
N VAL A 67 -0.15 -3.41 5.88
CA VAL A 67 -0.24 -1.99 6.21
C VAL A 67 0.97 -1.22 5.66
N THR A 68 2.19 -1.77 5.77
CA THR A 68 3.40 -1.19 5.14
C THR A 68 3.19 -1.07 3.64
N ILE A 69 2.77 -2.14 2.98
CA ILE A 69 2.70 -2.16 1.52
C ILE A 69 1.62 -1.20 1.01
N ILE A 70 0.49 -1.09 1.72
CA ILE A 70 -0.53 -0.09 1.41
C ILE A 70 0.03 1.33 1.58
N ALA A 71 0.77 1.60 2.66
CA ALA A 71 1.36 2.92 2.90
C ALA A 71 2.44 3.27 1.85
N LEU A 72 3.31 2.32 1.51
CA LEU A 72 4.30 2.48 0.44
C LEU A 72 3.61 2.77 -0.89
N ASN A 73 2.57 1.99 -1.23
CA ASN A 73 1.83 2.19 -2.47
C ASN A 73 1.11 3.54 -2.51
N LEU A 74 0.53 4.01 -1.40
CA LEU A 74 -0.01 5.37 -1.29
C LEU A 74 1.07 6.44 -1.53
N GLY A 75 2.27 6.26 -0.98
CA GLY A 75 3.42 7.13 -1.26
C GLY A 75 3.78 7.15 -2.75
N PHE A 76 3.79 5.99 -3.40
CA PHE A 76 4.00 5.87 -4.85
C PHE A 76 2.87 6.47 -5.67
N THR A 77 1.61 6.38 -5.24
CA THR A 77 0.48 7.04 -5.91
C THR A 77 0.69 8.55 -5.94
N VAL A 78 1.15 9.15 -4.83
CA VAL A 78 1.43 10.59 -4.74
C VAL A 78 2.67 10.98 -5.55
N SER A 79 3.61 10.05 -5.75
CA SER A 79 4.79 10.22 -6.60
C SER A 79 4.49 10.43 -8.09
N GLY A 80 3.21 10.36 -8.46
CA GLY A 80 2.76 10.32 -9.83
C GLY A 80 2.53 8.87 -10.21
N ALA A 81 1.27 8.53 -10.46
CA ALA A 81 0.93 7.23 -11.00
C ALA A 81 1.24 7.26 -12.51
N ILE A 82 2.54 7.32 -12.85
CA ILE A 82 3.07 7.55 -14.21
C ILE A 82 2.40 6.60 -15.22
N GLN A 83 2.12 5.37 -14.80
CA GLN A 83 1.42 4.37 -15.61
C GLN A 83 0.01 4.79 -16.03
N ILE A 84 -0.79 5.40 -15.16
CA ILE A 84 -2.12 5.91 -15.54
C ILE A 84 -2.04 7.31 -16.18
N GLU A 85 -1.11 8.16 -15.78
CA GLU A 85 -0.96 9.50 -16.35
C GLU A 85 -0.58 9.43 -17.83
N THR A 86 0.29 8.49 -18.19
CA THR A 86 0.70 8.25 -19.59
C THR A 86 -0.41 7.59 -20.41
N VAL A 87 -1.14 6.62 -19.84
CA VAL A 87 -2.17 5.84 -20.57
C VAL A 87 -3.49 6.60 -20.69
N PHE A 88 -3.89 7.35 -19.67
CA PHE A 88 -5.18 8.07 -19.62
C PHE A 88 -5.05 9.58 -19.87
N SER A 89 -3.84 10.07 -20.19
CA SER A 89 -3.56 11.51 -20.40
C SER A 89 -4.06 12.40 -19.25
N TRP A 90 -4.08 11.85 -18.03
CA TRP A 90 -4.52 12.58 -16.85
C TRP A 90 -3.37 13.48 -16.34
N PRO A 91 -3.58 14.79 -16.16
CA PRO A 91 -2.52 15.68 -15.69
C PRO A 91 -2.16 15.33 -14.25
N GLY A 92 -0.93 14.84 -14.05
CA GLY A 92 -0.37 14.53 -12.73
C GLY A 92 1.09 14.91 -12.60
N LEU A 93 1.65 14.64 -11.42
CA LEU A 93 3.03 14.97 -11.07
C LEU A 93 4.04 14.22 -11.96
N GLY A 94 3.73 12.99 -12.36
CA GLY A 94 4.58 12.19 -13.24
C GLY A 94 4.74 12.80 -14.63
N GLY A 95 3.65 13.27 -15.23
CA GLY A 95 3.64 13.97 -16.51
C GLY A 95 4.31 15.33 -16.45
N ALA A 96 4.19 16.04 -15.31
CA ALA A 96 4.90 17.30 -15.08
C ALA A 96 6.42 17.09 -14.98
N ILE A 97 6.86 16.06 -14.26
CA ILE A 97 8.27 15.64 -14.18
C ILE A 97 8.78 15.26 -15.58
N PHE A 98 8.04 14.44 -16.33
CA PHE A 98 8.43 14.03 -17.68
C PHE A 98 8.66 15.22 -18.62
N ASN A 99 7.74 16.20 -18.61
CA ASN A 99 7.91 17.43 -19.39
C ASN A 99 9.07 18.29 -18.88
N ALA A 100 9.29 18.36 -17.57
CA ALA A 100 10.40 19.10 -16.97
C ALA A 100 11.77 18.49 -17.33
N VAL A 101 11.88 17.16 -17.41
CA VAL A 101 13.09 16.48 -17.91
C VAL A 101 13.37 16.89 -19.36
N GLY A 102 12.35 16.85 -20.23
CA GLY A 102 12.50 17.24 -21.64
C GLY A 102 12.91 18.71 -21.83
N ARG A 103 12.42 19.60 -20.96
CA ARG A 103 12.76 21.03 -20.96
C ARG A 103 14.00 21.38 -20.14
N ARG A 104 14.64 20.39 -19.49
CA ARG A 104 15.74 20.57 -18.53
C ARG A 104 15.43 21.61 -17.45
N ASP A 105 14.17 21.63 -17.01
CA ASP A 105 13.71 22.52 -15.95
C ASP A 105 14.05 21.91 -14.58
N TYR A 106 15.29 22.10 -14.16
CA TYR A 106 15.82 21.59 -12.89
C TYR A 106 15.08 22.10 -11.65
N PRO A 107 14.68 23.39 -11.55
CA PRO A 107 13.87 23.86 -10.43
C PRO A 107 12.54 23.13 -10.29
N MET A 108 11.83 22.88 -11.40
CA MET A 108 10.59 22.12 -11.37
C MET A 108 10.81 20.67 -10.90
N LEU A 109 11.88 20.03 -11.37
CA LEU A 109 12.25 18.69 -10.94
C LEU A 109 12.57 18.62 -9.45
N GLN A 110 13.35 19.57 -8.93
CA GLN A 110 13.71 19.63 -7.52
C GLN A 110 12.47 19.82 -6.63
N GLY A 111 11.56 20.71 -7.01
CA GLY A 111 10.30 20.93 -6.29
C GLY A 111 9.40 19.68 -6.30
N ALA A 112 9.29 19.02 -7.45
CA ALA A 112 8.55 17.77 -7.57
C ALA A 112 9.18 16.67 -6.68
N PHE A 113 10.49 16.46 -6.74
CA PHE A 113 11.16 15.46 -5.90
C PHE A 113 11.03 15.74 -4.41
N LEU A 114 11.06 17.02 -3.99
CA LEU A 114 10.84 17.38 -2.59
C LEU A 114 9.42 17.01 -2.13
N LEU A 115 8.40 17.31 -2.94
CA LEU A 115 7.01 16.92 -2.62
C LEU A 115 6.85 15.40 -2.54
N ILE A 116 7.48 14.66 -3.45
CA ILE A 116 7.48 13.19 -3.44
C ILE A 116 8.13 12.68 -2.15
N ALA A 117 9.32 13.17 -1.81
CA ALA A 117 10.06 12.75 -0.63
C ALA A 117 9.25 13.02 0.65
N VAL A 118 8.67 14.22 0.80
CA VAL A 118 7.83 14.57 1.95
C VAL A 118 6.61 13.66 2.03
N SER A 119 5.95 13.38 0.90
CA SER A 119 4.77 12.52 0.87
C SER A 119 5.10 11.07 1.26
N VAL A 120 6.22 10.54 0.79
CA VAL A 120 6.70 9.20 1.16
C VAL A 120 7.05 9.15 2.64
N ILE A 121 7.72 10.16 3.20
CA ILE A 121 8.02 10.25 4.63
C ILE A 121 6.73 10.27 5.45
N LEU A 122 5.74 11.07 5.05
CA LEU A 122 4.44 11.13 5.72
C LEU A 122 3.68 9.80 5.65
N ALA A 123 3.70 9.13 4.50
CA ALA A 123 3.05 7.83 4.33
C ALA A 123 3.71 6.76 5.21
N ASN A 124 5.04 6.70 5.26
CA ASN A 124 5.76 5.80 6.17
C ASN A 124 5.48 6.12 7.63
N LEU A 125 5.46 7.41 8.01
CA LEU A 125 5.11 7.81 9.37
C LEU A 125 3.70 7.36 9.77
N ILE A 126 2.71 7.46 8.86
CA ILE A 126 1.36 6.93 9.10
C ILE A 126 1.38 5.41 9.24
N ALA A 127 2.19 4.71 8.44
CA ALA A 127 2.37 3.26 8.55
C ALA A 127 2.91 2.89 9.93
N ASP A 128 4.00 3.52 10.35
CA ASP A 128 4.66 3.30 11.64
C ASP A 128 3.74 3.61 12.83
N LEU A 129 2.95 4.68 12.74
CA LEU A 129 1.94 4.99 13.75
C LEU A 129 0.82 3.93 13.78
N THR A 130 0.42 3.44 12.61
CA THR A 130 -0.57 2.37 12.50
C THR A 130 -0.01 1.08 13.09
N TYR A 131 1.27 0.78 12.88
CA TYR A 131 1.96 -0.33 13.53
C TYR A 131 1.97 -0.21 15.04
N ALA A 132 2.35 0.96 15.57
CA ALA A 132 2.34 1.21 17.01
C ALA A 132 0.94 1.04 17.63
N TRP A 133 -0.12 1.26 16.85
CA TRP A 133 -1.50 1.04 17.30
C TRP A 133 -1.97 -0.41 17.13
N LEU A 134 -1.55 -1.10 16.07
CA LEU A 134 -1.95 -2.48 15.77
C LEU A 134 -1.18 -3.53 16.58
N ASP A 135 0.05 -3.22 17.00
CA ASP A 135 0.92 -4.14 17.72
C ASP A 135 0.91 -3.88 19.24
N PRO A 136 0.15 -4.67 20.03
CA PRO A 136 0.11 -4.53 21.49
C PRO A 136 1.40 -5.00 22.19
N ARG A 137 2.39 -5.56 21.48
CA ARG A 137 3.66 -6.02 22.10
C ARG A 137 4.65 -4.89 22.40
N VAL A 138 4.55 -3.75 21.71
CA VAL A 138 5.44 -2.59 21.91
C VAL A 138 5.22 -1.93 23.29
N GLN A 139 4.11 -2.21 23.97
CA GLN A 139 3.83 -1.70 25.31
C GLN A 139 4.46 -2.51 26.46
N THR A 140 5.15 -3.61 26.18
CA THR A 140 5.66 -4.53 27.22
C THR A 140 7.18 -4.64 27.34
N GLU A 141 7.94 -3.82 26.62
CA GLU A 141 9.36 -3.52 26.96
C GLU A 141 9.48 -2.12 27.55
#